data_AF-A0A8H5M0M5-F1
#
_entry.id   AF-A0A8H5M0M5-F1
#
_cell.length_a   1.000
_cell.length_b   1.000
_cell.length_c   1.000
_cell.angle_alpha   90.00
_cell.angle_beta   90.00
_cell.angle_gamma   90.00
#
_symmetry.space_group_name_H-M   'P 1'
#
loop_
_entity.id
_entity.type
_entity.pdbx_description
1 polymer ?
#
loop_
_entity_poly.entity_id
_entity_poly.type
_entity_poly.pdbx_seq_one_letter_code
_entity_poly.pdbx_strand_id
1 'polypeptide(L)'
;MFYAFKPDWTSGGPLDECDRKLSTKWQRNLHLITEKAASPQLYLNKIENLNATHPDWPFAIVRLGRAYLLLEDVHGALEQFEKALRLLSPLHDGKFERYVEGLRAYVKTDTNRDPSPFRKDLETEEGIKRLVDDEWANPADGVITSPWAPPQEIGQYRFSDASGASSNIKSAWESLLSEDSTGIMSSRYARLVCIETNEIEGVFALAGESLPRLVNVGFYTGAIDRVEAELGHGVQEPQKIVSILGDLQNGLDFLSNTVVKDPRQMNEDAICQIHQITMKSSRIGSHYDGENTIFYLTHPGVYRKRLITTSLAPEEIVQYTHQSTVPSEMNSFVHMMRASKCLEERDIPPFAAAAWIHATFARIHPFTDGNGRVSRLLASLPLIHAGYPFINVRVHYREAYLQALYKAQTTPDLQPLMDILASSMVDSIDYIRSLPPASPEDAQYRVQADLGHTRLSL
;
A
#
# COMPACT_ATOMS: atom_id res chain seq x y z
N MET A 1 -12.68 -11.85 -8.21
CA MET A 1 -14.02 -11.63 -8.81
C MET A 1 -14.17 -10.11 -8.98
N PHE A 2 -14.25 -9.63 -10.22
CA PHE A 2 -14.07 -8.21 -10.58
C PHE A 2 -15.34 -7.38 -10.35
N TYR A 3 -15.48 -6.77 -9.18
CA TYR A 3 -16.53 -5.78 -8.91
C TYR A 3 -15.93 -4.38 -8.79
N ALA A 4 -15.52 -3.82 -9.93
CA ALA A 4 -15.33 -2.38 -10.08
C ALA A 4 -16.67 -1.77 -10.48
N PHE A 5 -17.16 -0.78 -9.72
CA PHE A 5 -18.29 0.09 -10.06
C PHE A 5 -19.42 -0.62 -10.84
N LYS A 6 -20.46 -1.11 -10.15
CA LYS A 6 -21.73 -1.42 -10.82
C LYS A 6 -22.56 -0.14 -10.81
N PRO A 7 -22.51 0.71 -11.85
CA PRO A 7 -23.55 1.71 -11.96
C PRO A 7 -24.87 0.94 -12.06
N ASP A 8 -25.91 1.52 -11.45
CA ASP A 8 -27.20 0.87 -11.16
C ASP A 8 -27.83 0.16 -12.37
N TRP A 9 -27.40 0.48 -13.60
CA TRP A 9 -27.81 -0.11 -14.88
C TRP A 9 -27.04 -1.37 -15.34
N THR A 10 -26.13 -1.96 -14.56
CA THR A 10 -25.34 -3.14 -14.99
C THR A 10 -25.80 -4.51 -14.44
N SER A 11 -26.92 -4.57 -13.72
CA SER A 11 -27.76 -5.77 -13.50
C SER A 11 -28.84 -5.40 -12.47
N GLY A 12 -30.11 -5.37 -12.87
CA GLY A 12 -31.26 -5.10 -11.99
C GLY A 12 -31.69 -3.63 -11.89
N GLY A 13 -31.17 -2.75 -12.76
CA GLY A 13 -31.50 -1.32 -12.76
C GLY A 13 -32.73 -0.96 -13.59
N PRO A 14 -33.25 0.27 -13.47
CA PRO A 14 -34.48 0.75 -14.14
C PRO A 14 -34.40 0.79 -15.68
N LEU A 15 -33.29 0.37 -16.28
CA LEU A 15 -33.07 0.31 -17.73
C LEU A 15 -32.70 -1.09 -18.25
N ASP A 16 -32.83 -2.16 -17.43
CA ASP A 16 -32.82 -3.54 -17.95
C ASP A 16 -33.95 -3.79 -18.97
N GLU A 17 -34.95 -2.91 -19.01
CA GLU A 17 -36.03 -2.91 -20.01
C GLU A 17 -35.70 -2.12 -21.30
N CYS A 18 -34.57 -1.41 -21.36
CA CYS A 18 -34.29 -0.46 -22.43
C CYS A 18 -33.66 -1.05 -23.70
N ASP A 19 -33.51 -2.37 -23.81
CA ASP A 19 -33.12 -2.97 -25.08
C ASP A 19 -33.84 -4.30 -25.38
N ARG A 20 -35.10 -4.20 -25.81
CA ARG A 20 -35.89 -5.33 -26.34
C ARG A 20 -35.30 -5.95 -27.62
N LYS A 21 -34.14 -5.52 -28.12
CA LYS A 21 -33.53 -6.02 -29.36
C LYS A 21 -32.16 -6.68 -29.20
N LEU A 22 -31.55 -6.72 -28.02
CA LEU A 22 -30.33 -7.50 -27.80
C LEU A 22 -30.65 -8.82 -27.08
N SER A 23 -30.49 -9.94 -27.80
CA SER A 23 -30.84 -11.26 -27.29
C SER A 23 -30.13 -11.55 -25.96
N THR A 24 -30.84 -12.11 -24.99
CA THR A 24 -30.38 -12.66 -23.69
C THR A 24 -29.06 -13.45 -23.73
N LYS A 25 -28.67 -13.96 -24.91
CA LYS A 25 -27.37 -14.57 -25.19
C LYS A 25 -26.17 -13.62 -24.96
N TRP A 26 -26.30 -12.33 -25.26
CA TRP A 26 -25.19 -11.38 -25.21
C TRP A 26 -24.94 -10.81 -23.81
N GLN A 27 -26.00 -10.57 -23.05
CA GLN A 27 -25.92 -10.27 -21.61
C GLN A 27 -25.22 -11.41 -20.84
N ARG A 28 -25.52 -12.68 -21.20
CA ARG A 28 -24.79 -13.85 -20.69
C ARG A 28 -23.31 -13.86 -21.09
N ASN A 29 -22.97 -13.53 -22.34
CA ASN A 29 -21.57 -13.49 -22.79
C ASN A 29 -20.75 -12.41 -22.06
N LEU A 30 -21.33 -11.24 -21.74
CA LEU A 30 -20.66 -10.18 -20.97
C LEU A 30 -20.37 -10.56 -19.52
N HIS A 31 -21.34 -11.23 -18.88
CA HIS A 31 -21.15 -11.80 -17.55
C HIS A 31 -20.01 -12.84 -17.56
N LEU A 32 -20.00 -13.73 -18.57
CA LEU A 32 -18.94 -14.73 -18.76
C LEU A 32 -17.56 -14.13 -19.07
N ILE A 33 -17.47 -13.01 -19.81
CA ILE A 33 -16.19 -12.32 -20.04
C ILE A 33 -15.64 -11.73 -18.73
N THR A 34 -16.52 -11.19 -17.88
CA THR A 34 -16.16 -10.59 -16.59
C THR A 34 -15.77 -11.65 -15.55
N GLU A 35 -16.42 -12.82 -15.57
CA GLU A 35 -16.10 -13.93 -14.67
C GLU A 35 -14.91 -14.78 -15.14
N LYS A 36 -14.65 -14.88 -16.45
CA LYS A 36 -13.61 -15.77 -17.03
C LYS A 36 -12.36 -15.04 -17.53
N ALA A 37 -12.17 -13.76 -17.23
CA ALA A 37 -10.93 -13.07 -17.55
C ALA A 37 -9.96 -13.21 -16.37
N ALA A 38 -8.88 -13.98 -16.55
CA ALA A 38 -7.88 -14.24 -15.51
C ALA A 38 -6.84 -13.10 -15.36
N SER A 39 -6.82 -12.11 -16.25
CA SER A 39 -5.92 -10.96 -16.20
C SER A 39 -6.51 -9.73 -16.94
N PRO A 40 -6.08 -8.50 -16.62
CA PRO A 40 -6.49 -7.27 -17.31
C PRO A 40 -6.28 -7.31 -18.83
N GLN A 41 -5.17 -7.88 -19.31
CA GLN A 41 -4.89 -7.99 -20.75
C GLN A 41 -5.85 -8.97 -21.45
N LEU A 42 -6.19 -10.10 -20.82
CA LEU A 42 -7.16 -11.04 -21.37
C LEU A 42 -8.58 -10.45 -21.37
N TYR A 43 -8.90 -9.60 -20.39
CA TYR A 43 -10.13 -8.83 -20.36
C TYR A 43 -10.18 -7.82 -21.51
N LEU A 44 -9.11 -7.03 -21.71
CA LEU A 44 -8.99 -6.10 -22.83
C LEU A 44 -9.20 -6.81 -24.17
N ASN A 45 -8.44 -7.88 -24.45
CA ASN A 45 -8.55 -8.62 -25.72
C ASN A 45 -9.98 -9.13 -25.99
N LYS A 46 -10.70 -9.56 -24.95
CA LYS A 46 -12.10 -10.02 -25.08
C LYS A 46 -13.07 -8.86 -25.33
N ILE A 47 -12.85 -7.73 -24.68
CA ILE A 47 -13.69 -6.54 -24.82
C ILE A 47 -13.41 -5.78 -26.12
N GLU A 48 -12.17 -5.75 -26.61
CA GLU A 48 -11.82 -5.21 -27.93
C GLU A 48 -12.51 -5.96 -29.06
N ASN A 49 -12.52 -7.29 -29.02
CA ASN A 49 -13.27 -8.10 -29.99
C ASN A 49 -14.78 -7.83 -29.95
N LEU A 50 -15.34 -7.64 -28.76
CA LEU A 50 -16.74 -7.26 -28.59
C LEU A 50 -17.01 -5.86 -29.14
N ASN A 51 -16.13 -4.91 -28.88
CA ASN A 51 -16.23 -3.53 -29.35
C ASN A 51 -16.05 -3.43 -30.87
N ALA A 52 -15.12 -4.20 -31.47
CA ALA A 52 -14.93 -4.28 -32.92
C ALA A 52 -16.18 -4.80 -33.64
N THR A 53 -16.93 -5.71 -33.00
CA THR A 53 -18.19 -6.24 -33.55
C THR A 53 -19.35 -5.24 -33.38
N HIS A 54 -19.29 -4.38 -32.35
CA HIS A 54 -20.35 -3.45 -31.97
C HIS A 54 -19.77 -2.07 -31.55
N PRO A 55 -19.19 -1.32 -32.49
CA PRO A 55 -18.36 -0.14 -32.19
C PRO A 55 -19.14 1.05 -31.66
N ASP A 56 -20.47 1.05 -31.80
CA ASP A 56 -21.38 2.10 -31.34
C ASP A 56 -22.24 1.67 -30.15
N TRP A 57 -21.93 0.51 -29.54
CA TRP A 57 -22.66 0.05 -28.37
C TRP A 57 -22.08 0.68 -27.11
N PRO A 58 -22.77 1.62 -26.44
CA PRO A 58 -22.17 2.40 -25.36
C PRO A 58 -21.67 1.53 -24.20
N PHE A 59 -22.34 0.41 -23.94
CA PHE A 59 -22.02 -0.51 -22.87
C PHE A 59 -20.71 -1.29 -23.12
N ALA A 60 -20.44 -1.72 -24.36
CA ALA A 60 -19.16 -2.31 -24.74
C ALA A 60 -18.02 -1.28 -24.67
N ILE A 61 -18.33 -0.02 -25.01
CA ILE A 61 -17.38 1.09 -24.92
C ILE A 61 -17.04 1.43 -23.45
N VAL A 62 -18.01 1.48 -22.53
CA VAL A 62 -17.71 1.68 -21.10
C VAL A 62 -16.83 0.55 -20.56
N ARG A 63 -17.07 -0.70 -20.95
CA ARG A 63 -16.21 -1.82 -20.52
C ARG A 63 -14.81 -1.74 -21.13
N LEU A 64 -14.68 -1.20 -22.35
CA LEU A 64 -13.38 -0.96 -22.96
C LEU A 64 -12.63 0.15 -22.21
N GLY A 65 -13.29 1.25 -21.85
CA GLY A 65 -12.71 2.30 -21.00
C GLY A 65 -12.24 1.77 -19.64
N ARG A 66 -12.99 0.84 -19.03
CA ARG A 66 -12.54 0.13 -17.82
C ARG A 66 -11.32 -0.74 -18.06
N ALA A 67 -11.26 -1.44 -19.19
CA ALA A 67 -10.09 -2.25 -19.54
C ALA A 67 -8.83 -1.37 -19.65
N TYR A 68 -8.95 -0.18 -20.24
CA TYR A 68 -7.86 0.81 -20.28
C TYR A 68 -7.45 1.30 -18.88
N LEU A 69 -8.40 1.59 -17.98
CA LEU A 69 -8.05 1.93 -16.60
C LEU A 69 -7.30 0.81 -15.86
N LEU A 70 -7.72 -0.44 -16.08
CA LEU A 70 -7.06 -1.60 -15.49
C LEU A 70 -5.63 -1.82 -16.04
N LEU A 71 -5.33 -1.24 -17.20
CA LEU A 71 -4.01 -1.21 -17.81
C LEU A 71 -3.28 0.12 -17.58
N GLU A 72 -3.78 0.94 -16.66
CA GLU A 72 -3.23 2.26 -16.29
C GLU A 72 -3.21 3.28 -17.45
N ASP A 73 -3.95 3.03 -18.54
CA ASP A 73 -4.12 3.96 -19.66
C ASP A 73 -5.33 4.89 -19.39
N VAL A 74 -5.07 5.94 -18.61
CA VAL A 74 -6.09 6.94 -18.22
C VAL A 74 -6.58 7.78 -19.40
N HIS A 75 -5.76 7.97 -20.44
CA HIS A 75 -6.13 8.73 -21.64
C HIS A 75 -7.05 7.90 -22.54
N GLY A 76 -6.67 6.64 -22.81
CA GLY A 76 -7.51 5.70 -23.54
C GLY A 76 -8.83 5.43 -22.81
N ALA A 77 -8.80 5.33 -21.48
CA ALA A 77 -9.99 5.20 -20.66
C ALA A 77 -10.95 6.38 -20.84
N LEU A 78 -10.44 7.61 -20.71
CA LEU A 78 -11.23 8.82 -20.87
C LEU A 78 -11.87 8.90 -22.27
N GLU A 79 -11.09 8.64 -23.32
CA GLU A 79 -11.58 8.64 -24.71
C GLU A 79 -12.79 7.72 -24.87
N GLN A 80 -12.70 6.49 -24.34
CA GLN A 80 -13.80 5.53 -24.42
C GLN A 80 -15.01 6.00 -23.61
N PHE A 81 -14.83 6.49 -22.38
CA PHE A 81 -15.97 6.92 -21.59
C PHE A 81 -16.69 8.15 -22.17
N GLU A 82 -15.96 9.09 -22.78
CA GLU A 82 -16.57 10.22 -23.50
C GLU A 82 -17.34 9.76 -24.75
N LYS A 83 -16.80 8.77 -25.47
CA LYS A 83 -17.50 8.14 -26.60
C LYS A 83 -18.81 7.49 -26.13
N ALA A 84 -18.78 6.76 -25.03
CA ALA A 84 -19.98 6.15 -24.46
C ALA A 84 -21.03 7.20 -24.03
N LEU A 85 -20.58 8.29 -23.40
CA LEU A 85 -21.47 9.36 -22.93
C LEU A 85 -22.22 10.03 -24.09
N ARG A 86 -21.55 10.29 -25.22
CA ARG A 86 -22.19 10.82 -26.44
C ARG A 86 -23.29 9.92 -26.97
N LEU A 87 -23.10 8.60 -26.89
CA LEU A 87 -24.03 7.61 -27.43
C LEU A 87 -25.20 7.31 -26.46
N LEU A 88 -25.07 7.65 -25.18
CA LEU A 88 -26.08 7.38 -24.14
C LEU A 88 -27.09 8.52 -23.94
N SER A 89 -27.01 9.66 -24.61
CA SER A 89 -27.86 10.84 -24.35
C SER A 89 -29.28 10.68 -24.95
N PRO A 90 -30.20 9.93 -24.30
CA PRO A 90 -30.91 10.41 -23.10
C PRO A 90 -31.09 9.39 -21.94
N LEU A 91 -30.35 8.28 -21.96
CA LEU A 91 -30.40 7.14 -21.03
C LEU A 91 -29.29 7.14 -19.96
N HIS A 92 -28.37 8.12 -19.95
CA HIS A 92 -27.28 8.13 -18.97
C HIS A 92 -27.75 8.61 -17.58
N ASP A 93 -27.32 7.89 -16.55
CA ASP A 93 -27.37 8.37 -15.18
C ASP A 93 -26.32 9.49 -14.99
N GLY A 94 -26.71 10.60 -14.34
CA GLY A 94 -25.83 11.71 -14.01
C GLY A 94 -24.61 11.31 -13.16
N LYS A 95 -24.64 10.14 -12.49
CA LYS A 95 -23.47 9.55 -11.82
C LYS A 95 -22.33 9.23 -12.81
N PHE A 96 -22.64 8.65 -13.97
CA PHE A 96 -21.61 8.28 -14.95
C PHE A 96 -21.03 9.53 -15.61
N GLU A 97 -21.86 10.52 -15.90
CA GLU A 97 -21.41 11.82 -16.41
C GLU A 97 -20.43 12.51 -15.45
N ARG A 98 -20.75 12.60 -14.16
CA ARG A 98 -19.84 13.15 -13.14
C ARG A 98 -18.52 12.38 -13.05
N TYR A 99 -18.57 11.05 -13.19
CA TYR A 99 -17.36 10.23 -13.21
C TYR A 99 -16.46 10.58 -14.41
N VAL A 100 -17.04 10.68 -15.62
CA VAL A 100 -16.30 11.07 -16.83
C VAL A 100 -15.77 12.49 -16.73
N GLU A 101 -16.54 13.43 -16.15
CA GLU A 101 -16.08 14.78 -15.85
C GLU A 101 -14.89 14.79 -14.89
N GLY A 102 -14.91 13.93 -13.87
CA GLY A 102 -13.80 13.79 -12.92
C GLY A 102 -12.53 13.24 -13.56
N LEU A 103 -12.67 12.21 -14.40
CA LEU A 103 -11.56 11.67 -15.17
C LEU A 103 -11.05 12.68 -16.22
N ARG A 104 -11.95 13.45 -16.84
CA ARG A 104 -11.61 14.54 -17.77
C ARG A 104 -10.80 15.62 -17.07
N ALA A 105 -11.21 16.02 -15.86
CA ALA A 105 -10.46 16.95 -15.05
C ALA A 105 -9.07 16.38 -14.73
N TYR A 106 -9.00 15.13 -14.26
CA TYR A 106 -7.75 14.42 -13.98
C TYR A 106 -6.77 14.41 -15.17
N VAL A 107 -7.23 13.99 -16.35
CA VAL A 107 -6.40 13.98 -17.57
C VAL A 107 -5.97 15.39 -17.98
N LYS A 108 -6.83 16.40 -17.84
CA LYS A 108 -6.44 17.81 -18.10
C LYS A 108 -5.40 18.31 -17.10
N THR A 109 -5.46 17.86 -15.84
CA THR A 109 -4.54 18.29 -14.77
C THR A 109 -3.14 17.70 -14.89
N ASP A 110 -2.96 16.69 -15.75
CA ASP A 110 -1.64 16.14 -16.15
C ASP A 110 -0.83 17.13 -17.03
N THR A 111 -1.41 18.30 -17.36
CA THR A 111 -0.69 19.47 -17.90
C THR A 111 -0.49 20.63 -16.90
N ASN A 112 -0.63 20.35 -15.59
CA ASN A 112 -0.53 21.22 -14.40
C ASN A 112 -1.90 21.57 -13.76
N ARG A 113 -2.06 21.08 -12.52
CA ARG A 113 -2.98 21.46 -11.40
C ARG A 113 -4.42 20.91 -11.34
N ASP A 114 -4.60 20.06 -10.32
CA ASP A 114 -5.70 19.73 -9.37
C ASP A 114 -7.09 19.24 -9.84
N PRO A 115 -7.50 17.97 -9.53
CA PRO A 115 -8.77 17.40 -9.98
C PRO A 115 -9.83 17.29 -8.87
N SER A 116 -11.07 17.75 -9.13
CA SER A 116 -12.33 17.01 -8.85
C SER A 116 -13.59 17.88 -9.10
N PRO A 117 -14.67 17.34 -9.69
CA PRO A 117 -15.96 17.99 -9.84
C PRO A 117 -16.97 17.39 -8.85
N PHE A 118 -17.15 18.00 -7.67
CA PHE A 118 -18.32 17.75 -6.82
C PHE A 118 -18.67 19.01 -6.01
N ARG A 119 -19.98 19.32 -6.00
CA ARG A 119 -20.77 20.38 -5.31
C ARG A 119 -20.34 21.85 -5.46
N LYS A 120 -21.27 22.71 -5.91
CA LYS A 120 -21.08 24.17 -6.01
C LYS A 120 -20.89 24.85 -4.65
N ASP A 121 -21.31 24.19 -3.59
CA ASP A 121 -21.15 24.57 -2.19
C ASP A 121 -19.68 24.38 -1.70
N LEU A 122 -18.86 23.68 -2.49
CA LEU A 122 -17.41 23.53 -2.36
C LEU A 122 -16.63 24.54 -3.23
N GLU A 123 -17.29 25.53 -3.86
CA GLU A 123 -16.61 26.54 -4.71
C GLU A 123 -15.97 27.68 -3.92
N THR A 124 -16.18 27.73 -2.61
CA THR A 124 -15.46 28.65 -1.72
C THR A 124 -14.42 27.87 -0.92
N GLU A 125 -13.21 28.43 -0.79
CA GLU A 125 -12.13 27.86 0.05
C GLU A 125 -12.65 27.58 1.48
N GLU A 126 -13.57 28.41 1.96
CA GLU A 126 -14.26 28.29 3.25
C GLU A 126 -15.37 27.23 3.29
N GLY A 127 -15.94 26.84 2.15
CA GLY A 127 -16.94 25.76 2.03
C GLY A 127 -16.29 24.38 2.00
N ILE A 128 -15.17 24.23 1.27
CA ILE A 128 -14.33 23.02 1.30
C ILE A 128 -13.76 22.81 2.69
N LYS A 129 -13.21 23.87 3.29
CA LYS A 129 -12.66 23.82 4.63
C LYS A 129 -13.70 23.38 5.65
N ARG A 130 -14.92 23.96 5.63
CA ARG A 130 -16.00 23.58 6.56
C ARG A 130 -16.46 22.13 6.41
N LEU A 131 -16.71 21.63 5.20
CA LEU A 131 -17.18 20.25 5.00
C LEU A 131 -16.13 19.22 5.42
N VAL A 132 -14.86 19.47 5.10
CA VAL A 132 -13.76 18.61 5.51
C VAL A 132 -13.51 18.69 7.03
N ASP A 133 -13.57 19.89 7.61
CA ASP A 133 -13.38 20.09 9.05
C ASP A 133 -14.56 19.47 9.85
N ASP A 134 -15.79 19.53 9.34
CA ASP A 134 -16.98 18.93 9.95
C ASP A 134 -16.99 17.40 9.82
N GLU A 135 -16.65 16.82 8.65
CA GLU A 135 -16.48 15.37 8.48
C GLU A 135 -15.31 14.81 9.29
N TRP A 136 -14.23 15.60 9.43
CA TRP A 136 -13.12 15.24 10.32
C TRP A 136 -13.58 15.24 11.77
N ALA A 137 -14.25 16.30 12.23
CA ALA A 137 -14.69 16.45 13.62
C ALA A 137 -15.83 15.48 14.01
N ASN A 138 -16.71 15.12 13.06
CA ASN A 138 -17.87 14.26 13.25
C ASN A 138 -18.08 13.32 12.04
N PRO A 139 -17.30 12.22 11.93
CA PRO A 139 -17.48 11.26 10.85
C PRO A 139 -18.87 10.62 10.93
N ALA A 140 -19.55 10.48 9.79
CA ALA A 140 -20.95 10.06 9.72
C ALA A 140 -21.20 8.60 10.19
N ASP A 141 -20.18 7.75 10.15
CA ASP A 141 -20.32 6.28 10.28
C ASP A 141 -19.60 5.66 11.49
N GLY A 142 -19.44 6.40 12.60
CA GLY A 142 -18.91 5.79 13.82
C GLY A 142 -18.57 6.76 14.94
N VAL A 143 -18.14 6.20 16.07
CA VAL A 143 -17.69 6.97 17.22
C VAL A 143 -16.17 7.13 17.13
N ILE A 144 -15.69 8.38 17.24
CA ILE A 144 -14.26 8.65 17.36
C ILE A 144 -13.79 8.07 18.70
N THR A 145 -13.19 6.89 18.66
CA THR A 145 -12.61 6.23 19.85
C THR A 145 -11.18 6.69 20.10
N SER A 146 -10.50 7.16 19.04
CA SER A 146 -9.13 7.64 19.10
C SER A 146 -8.98 8.94 18.31
N PRO A 147 -9.21 10.11 18.94
CA PRO A 147 -9.08 11.40 18.27
C PRO A 147 -7.62 11.69 17.91
N TRP A 148 -7.40 12.44 16.82
CA TRP A 148 -6.05 12.85 16.45
C TRP A 148 -5.43 13.71 17.57
N ALA A 149 -4.17 13.40 17.90
CA ALA A 149 -3.34 14.20 18.78
C ALA A 149 -1.99 14.41 18.09
N PRO A 150 -1.41 15.63 18.13
CA PRO A 150 -0.07 15.87 17.60
C PRO A 150 0.95 14.93 18.26
N PRO A 151 1.98 14.48 17.52
CA PRO A 151 2.96 13.58 18.09
C PRO A 151 3.72 14.25 19.24
N GLN A 152 3.98 13.46 20.28
CA GLN A 152 4.76 13.89 21.43
C GLN A 152 6.23 13.54 21.22
N GLU A 153 7.11 14.28 21.89
CA GLU A 153 8.52 13.91 21.97
C GLU A 153 8.69 12.55 22.66
N ILE A 154 9.65 11.76 22.20
CA ILE A 154 9.92 10.40 22.72
C ILE A 154 10.11 10.35 24.24
N GLY A 155 10.66 11.39 24.85
CA GLY A 155 10.84 11.48 26.31
C GLY A 155 9.55 11.49 27.13
N GLN A 156 8.39 11.68 26.48
CA GLN A 156 7.07 11.62 27.12
C GLN A 156 6.49 10.21 27.17
N TYR A 157 7.11 9.25 26.47
CA TYR A 157 6.66 7.87 26.42
C TYR A 157 7.31 7.01 27.50
N ARG A 158 6.58 6.01 27.96
CA ARG A 158 7.06 4.98 28.88
C ARG A 158 7.57 3.78 28.09
N PHE A 159 8.75 3.30 28.48
CA PHE A 159 9.37 2.07 28.00
C PHE A 159 10.40 1.60 29.03
N SER A 160 10.77 0.33 28.96
CA SER A 160 11.81 -0.27 29.79
C SER A 160 12.76 -1.09 28.90
N ASP A 161 14.07 -0.93 29.11
CA ASP A 161 15.10 -1.71 28.41
C ASP A 161 15.31 -3.11 29.03
N ALA A 162 14.35 -3.57 29.86
CA ALA A 162 14.52 -4.75 30.70
C ALA A 162 14.41 -6.08 29.95
N SER A 163 13.98 -6.07 28.68
CA SER A 163 13.90 -7.29 27.89
C SER A 163 15.27 -7.61 27.26
N GLY A 164 15.94 -8.65 27.76
CA GLY A 164 17.15 -9.24 27.13
C GLY A 164 16.94 -9.73 25.68
N ALA A 165 15.74 -9.55 25.12
CA ALA A 165 15.43 -9.75 23.71
C ALA A 165 16.31 -8.89 22.80
N SER A 166 16.57 -7.62 23.16
CA SER A 166 17.41 -6.71 22.36
C SER A 166 18.85 -7.18 22.23
N SER A 167 19.45 -7.76 23.27
CA SER A 167 20.81 -8.33 23.19
C SER A 167 20.85 -9.63 22.38
N ASN A 168 19.78 -10.43 22.44
CA ASN A 168 19.69 -11.70 21.75
C ASN A 168 19.59 -11.51 20.23
N ILE A 169 18.78 -10.54 19.76
CA ILE A 169 18.66 -10.23 18.33
C ILE A 169 19.99 -9.79 17.74
N LYS A 170 20.67 -8.85 18.42
CA LYS A 170 21.96 -8.32 17.94
C LYS A 170 23.01 -9.42 17.84
N SER A 171 23.16 -10.22 18.89
CA SER A 171 24.11 -11.35 18.89
C SER A 171 23.76 -12.38 17.81
N ALA A 172 22.47 -12.69 17.62
CA ALA A 172 22.02 -13.61 16.58
C ALA A 172 22.31 -13.06 15.18
N TRP A 173 22.08 -11.76 14.95
CA TRP A 173 22.38 -11.09 13.70
C TRP A 173 23.88 -11.02 13.40
N GLU A 174 24.70 -10.65 14.38
CA GLU A 174 26.16 -10.60 14.24
C GLU A 174 26.74 -12.00 13.97
N SER A 175 26.26 -13.05 14.65
CA SER A 175 26.62 -14.44 14.36
C SER A 175 26.24 -14.82 12.92
N LEU A 176 25.02 -14.49 12.48
CA LEU A 176 24.57 -14.76 11.12
C LEU A 176 25.44 -14.05 10.06
N LEU A 177 25.80 -12.78 10.29
CA LEU A 177 26.68 -12.04 9.38
C LEU A 177 28.12 -12.61 9.37
N SER A 178 28.62 -13.07 10.52
CA SER A 178 29.97 -13.67 10.60
C SER A 178 30.08 -14.99 9.84
N GLU A 179 28.98 -15.74 9.74
CA GLU A 179 28.87 -16.98 8.97
C GLU A 179 28.60 -16.72 7.47
N ASP A 180 28.06 -15.54 7.13
CA ASP A 180 27.61 -15.16 5.80
C ASP A 180 28.69 -14.51 4.92
N SER A 181 29.79 -15.23 4.68
CA SER A 181 30.90 -14.75 3.83
C SER A 181 30.49 -14.35 2.40
N THR A 182 29.32 -14.80 1.94
CA THR A 182 28.81 -14.59 0.58
C THR A 182 27.66 -13.58 0.47
N GLY A 183 27.12 -13.09 1.59
CA GLY A 183 25.97 -12.17 1.63
C GLY A 183 24.62 -12.84 1.33
N ILE A 184 24.53 -14.16 1.41
CA ILE A 184 23.31 -14.94 1.12
C ILE A 184 22.27 -14.75 2.23
N MET A 185 22.66 -14.84 3.50
CA MET A 185 21.73 -14.78 4.62
C MET A 185 21.17 -13.37 4.81
N SER A 186 22.02 -12.36 4.67
CA SER A 186 21.59 -10.95 4.63
C SER A 186 20.62 -10.67 3.48
N SER A 187 20.86 -11.23 2.30
CA SER A 187 19.94 -11.14 1.16
C SER A 187 18.61 -11.87 1.41
N ARG A 188 18.64 -13.06 2.05
CA ARG A 188 17.41 -13.78 2.45
C ARG A 188 16.58 -12.95 3.42
N TYR A 189 17.22 -12.33 4.40
CA TYR A 189 16.55 -11.46 5.35
C TYR A 189 15.87 -10.27 4.66
N ALA A 190 16.59 -9.59 3.76
CA ALA A 190 16.05 -8.47 2.98
C ALA A 190 14.81 -8.87 2.16
N ARG A 191 14.85 -10.04 1.53
CA ARG A 191 13.73 -10.58 0.76
C ARG A 191 12.54 -10.89 1.65
N LEU A 192 12.78 -11.47 2.82
CA LEU A 192 11.72 -11.74 3.80
C LEU A 192 11.02 -10.45 4.24
N VAL A 193 11.80 -9.41 4.59
CA VAL A 193 11.28 -8.06 4.89
C VAL A 193 10.39 -7.57 3.76
N CYS A 194 10.84 -7.71 2.50
CA CYS A 194 10.09 -7.23 1.36
C CYS A 194 8.76 -7.96 1.15
N ILE A 195 8.73 -9.26 1.39
CA ILE A 195 7.54 -10.09 1.23
C ILE A 195 6.53 -9.75 2.33
N GLU A 196 6.91 -9.91 3.59
CA GLU A 196 5.93 -9.84 4.68
C GLU A 196 5.43 -8.43 4.97
N THR A 197 6.24 -7.40 4.70
CA THR A 197 5.72 -6.04 4.82
C THR A 197 4.64 -5.73 3.78
N ASN A 198 4.59 -6.44 2.64
CA ASN A 198 3.49 -6.31 1.68
C ASN A 198 2.30 -7.20 2.07
N GLU A 199 2.54 -8.40 2.60
CA GLU A 199 1.48 -9.30 3.08
C GLU A 199 0.73 -8.75 4.30
N ILE A 200 1.43 -8.06 5.21
CA ILE A 200 0.81 -7.37 6.35
C ILE A 200 -0.20 -6.31 5.90
N GLU A 201 0.12 -5.59 4.82
CA GLU A 201 -0.78 -4.59 4.23
C GLU A 201 -1.86 -5.22 3.34
N GLY A 202 -1.86 -6.55 3.18
CA GLY A 202 -2.81 -7.24 2.31
C GLY A 202 -2.61 -6.97 0.82
N VAL A 203 -1.41 -6.54 0.39
CA VAL A 203 -1.14 -6.25 -1.03
C VAL A 203 -1.24 -7.52 -1.87
N PHE A 204 -0.81 -8.66 -1.31
CA PHE A 204 -0.98 -10.01 -1.82
C PHE A 204 -0.89 -10.98 -0.63
N ALA A 205 -1.25 -12.24 -0.86
CA ALA A 205 -1.07 -13.32 0.12
C ALA A 205 -0.48 -14.53 -0.58
N LEU A 206 0.79 -14.84 -0.32
CA LEU A 206 1.47 -16.00 -0.88
C LEU A 206 1.03 -17.28 -0.16
N ALA A 207 1.01 -18.38 -0.90
CA ALA A 207 0.76 -19.69 -0.33
C ALA A 207 1.63 -20.78 -0.96
N GLY A 208 1.54 -21.98 -0.38
CA GLY A 208 2.37 -23.12 -0.74
C GLY A 208 3.85 -22.81 -0.46
N GLU A 209 4.71 -23.17 -1.41
CA GLU A 209 6.16 -23.01 -1.28
C GLU A 209 6.67 -21.64 -1.76
N SER A 210 5.78 -20.68 -2.03
CA SER A 210 6.16 -19.39 -2.63
C SER A 210 7.08 -18.56 -1.72
N LEU A 211 6.77 -18.47 -0.42
CA LEU A 211 7.58 -17.74 0.55
C LEU A 211 9.02 -18.29 0.66
N PRO A 212 9.25 -19.58 1.01
CA PRO A 212 10.60 -20.11 1.12
C PRO A 212 11.37 -20.05 -0.22
N ARG A 213 10.69 -20.23 -1.36
CA ARG A 213 11.31 -20.10 -2.69
C ARG A 213 11.74 -18.67 -3.00
N LEU A 214 10.89 -17.67 -2.80
CA LEU A 214 11.25 -16.27 -3.05
C LEU A 214 12.39 -15.81 -2.14
N VAL A 215 12.37 -16.21 -0.87
CA VAL A 215 13.46 -15.90 0.09
C VAL A 215 14.78 -16.53 -0.37
N ASN A 216 14.77 -17.80 -0.75
CA ASN A 216 15.99 -18.52 -1.15
C ASN A 216 16.52 -18.12 -2.53
N VAL A 217 15.64 -18.09 -3.54
CA VAL A 217 16.01 -17.99 -4.96
C VAL A 217 16.07 -16.54 -5.43
N GLY A 218 15.22 -15.67 -4.88
CA GLY A 218 15.04 -14.27 -5.29
C GLY A 218 13.65 -14.02 -5.86
N PHE A 219 13.35 -12.75 -6.18
CA PHE A 219 12.05 -12.34 -6.72
C PHE A 219 11.91 -12.72 -8.19
N TYR A 220 11.57 -13.98 -8.43
CA TYR A 220 11.30 -14.51 -9.76
C TYR A 220 9.86 -14.97 -9.85
N THR A 221 9.24 -14.77 -11.01
CA THR A 221 7.85 -15.19 -11.23
C THR A 221 7.67 -16.70 -11.07
N GLY A 222 8.66 -17.49 -11.51
CA GLY A 222 8.68 -18.95 -11.33
C GLY A 222 8.83 -19.42 -9.88
N ALA A 223 9.20 -18.52 -8.95
CA ALA A 223 9.24 -18.82 -7.52
C ALA A 223 7.87 -18.66 -6.84
N ILE A 224 6.87 -18.09 -7.52
CA ILE A 224 5.50 -17.95 -7.03
C ILE A 224 4.67 -19.13 -7.54
N ASP A 225 4.34 -20.06 -6.63
CA ASP A 225 3.52 -21.23 -6.93
C ASP A 225 2.02 -20.88 -6.84
N ARG A 226 1.65 -20.22 -5.75
CA ARG A 226 0.25 -19.90 -5.44
C ARG A 226 0.14 -18.58 -4.70
N VAL A 227 -0.89 -17.84 -5.07
CA VAL A 227 -1.37 -16.65 -4.36
C VAL A 227 -2.78 -16.98 -3.87
N GLU A 228 -3.07 -16.72 -2.60
CA GLU A 228 -4.42 -16.89 -2.07
C GLU A 228 -5.32 -15.77 -2.60
N ALA A 229 -6.51 -16.18 -3.03
CA ALA A 229 -7.53 -15.27 -3.51
C ALA A 229 -8.48 -14.83 -2.38
N GLU A 230 -8.20 -15.19 -1.12
CA GLU A 230 -9.14 -14.99 -0.02
C GLU A 230 -9.53 -13.51 0.08
N LEU A 231 -10.85 -13.29 0.02
CA LEU A 231 -11.54 -12.01 0.09
C LEU A 231 -11.31 -11.00 -1.05
N GLY A 232 -10.65 -11.37 -2.16
CA GLY A 232 -10.75 -10.60 -3.42
C GLY A 232 -10.09 -9.22 -3.45
N HIS A 233 -9.25 -8.89 -2.46
CA HIS A 233 -8.55 -7.61 -2.35
C HIS A 233 -7.04 -7.86 -2.27
N GLY A 234 -6.40 -8.09 -3.42
CA GLY A 234 -4.95 -8.24 -3.50
C GLY A 234 -4.45 -8.54 -4.91
N VAL A 235 -3.19 -8.21 -5.19
CA VAL A 235 -2.51 -8.49 -6.46
C VAL A 235 -2.32 -9.99 -6.62
N GLN A 236 -2.87 -10.56 -7.69
CA GLN A 236 -2.81 -12.00 -7.97
C GLN A 236 -1.76 -12.37 -9.03
N GLU A 237 -1.34 -11.40 -9.85
CA GLU A 237 -0.43 -11.64 -10.96
C GLU A 237 1.03 -11.71 -10.48
N PRO A 238 1.73 -12.85 -10.66
CA PRO A 238 3.11 -13.03 -10.19
C PRO A 238 4.09 -11.95 -10.67
N GLN A 239 3.96 -11.52 -11.92
CA GLN A 239 4.79 -10.46 -12.51
C GLN A 239 4.64 -9.14 -11.73
N LYS A 240 3.40 -8.79 -11.36
CA LYS A 240 3.12 -7.58 -10.61
C LYS A 240 3.61 -7.70 -9.16
N ILE A 241 3.46 -8.86 -8.53
CA ILE A 241 4.01 -9.15 -7.19
C ILE A 241 5.53 -8.96 -7.19
N VAL A 242 6.24 -9.58 -8.14
CA VAL A 242 7.70 -9.43 -8.27
C VAL A 242 8.11 -7.96 -8.46
N SER A 243 7.35 -7.20 -9.25
CA SER A 243 7.62 -5.76 -9.45
C SER A 243 7.47 -4.96 -8.14
N ILE A 244 6.41 -5.24 -7.36
CA ILE A 244 6.17 -4.61 -6.05
C ILE A 244 7.26 -4.99 -5.03
N LEU A 245 7.69 -6.26 -5.02
CA LEU A 245 8.79 -6.72 -4.17
C LEU A 245 10.11 -6.01 -4.54
N GLY A 246 10.39 -5.86 -5.84
CA GLY A 246 11.57 -5.15 -6.34
C GLY A 246 11.56 -3.66 -5.99
N ASP A 247 10.42 -2.99 -6.10
CA ASP A 247 10.27 -1.58 -5.69
C ASP A 247 10.59 -1.38 -4.21
N LEU A 248 10.15 -2.29 -3.37
CA LEU A 248 10.45 -2.22 -1.96
C LEU A 248 11.93 -2.50 -1.67
N GLN A 249 12.55 -3.48 -2.32
CA GLN A 249 14.00 -3.71 -2.25
C GLN A 249 14.78 -2.45 -2.63
N ASN A 250 14.37 -1.74 -3.70
CA ASN A 250 14.96 -0.46 -4.07
C ASN A 250 14.80 0.60 -2.96
N GLY A 251 13.70 0.55 -2.19
CA GLY A 251 13.50 1.40 -1.01
C GLY A 251 14.47 1.07 0.14
N LEU A 252 14.71 -0.22 0.43
CA LEU A 252 15.72 -0.66 1.39
C LEU A 252 17.12 -0.22 0.95
N ASP A 253 17.44 -0.37 -0.34
CA ASP A 253 18.72 0.03 -0.92
C ASP A 253 18.92 1.54 -0.86
N PHE A 254 17.88 2.34 -1.13
CA PHE A 254 17.91 3.80 -1.00
C PHE A 254 18.22 4.22 0.44
N LEU A 255 17.53 3.64 1.43
CA LEU A 255 17.78 3.92 2.84
C LEU A 255 19.21 3.57 3.24
N SER A 256 19.67 2.37 2.88
CA SER A 256 21.01 1.88 3.23
C SER A 256 22.11 2.73 2.59
N ASN A 257 21.92 3.19 1.35
CA ASN A 257 22.94 3.93 0.62
C ASN A 257 22.92 5.44 0.87
N THR A 258 21.84 5.98 1.42
CA THR A 258 21.66 7.42 1.60
C THR A 258 21.59 7.79 3.07
N VAL A 259 20.56 7.31 3.76
CA VAL A 259 20.23 7.75 5.12
C VAL A 259 21.10 7.07 6.15
N VAL A 260 21.36 5.76 6.00
CA VAL A 260 22.23 5.02 6.94
C VAL A 260 23.67 5.53 6.88
N LYS A 261 24.13 6.00 5.72
CA LYS A 261 25.47 6.58 5.56
C LYS A 261 25.56 8.02 6.09
N ASP A 262 24.47 8.77 6.02
CA ASP A 262 24.39 10.16 6.50
C ASP A 262 23.00 10.45 7.08
N PRO A 263 22.81 10.29 8.41
CA PRO A 263 21.51 10.50 9.07
C PRO A 263 20.88 11.86 8.80
N ARG A 264 21.70 12.88 8.48
CA ARG A 264 21.24 14.24 8.15
C ARG A 264 20.42 14.30 6.85
N GLN A 265 20.56 13.30 5.98
CA GLN A 265 19.75 13.15 4.77
C GLN A 265 18.31 12.77 5.08
N MET A 266 17.98 12.32 6.30
CA MET A 266 16.60 12.11 6.69
C MET A 266 15.87 13.45 6.81
N ASN A 267 14.99 13.72 5.85
CA ASN A 267 14.11 14.88 5.75
C ASN A 267 12.80 14.50 5.05
N GLU A 268 11.88 15.46 4.91
CA GLU A 268 10.58 15.24 4.26
C GLU A 268 10.73 14.76 2.81
N ASP A 269 11.67 15.31 2.04
CA ASP A 269 11.93 14.88 0.66
C ASP A 269 12.40 13.43 0.60
N ALA A 270 13.27 13.01 1.51
CA ALA A 270 13.72 11.62 1.61
C ALA A 270 12.55 10.67 1.91
N ILE A 271 11.63 11.07 2.80
CA ILE A 271 10.41 10.29 3.10
C ILE A 271 9.52 10.18 1.86
N CYS A 272 9.32 11.28 1.13
CA CYS A 272 8.56 11.30 -0.12
C CYS A 272 9.23 10.44 -1.20
N GLN A 273 10.56 10.46 -1.31
CA GLN A 273 11.31 9.60 -2.23
C GLN A 273 11.20 8.12 -1.88
N ILE A 274 11.29 7.76 -0.60
CA ILE A 274 11.07 6.37 -0.14
C ILE A 274 9.68 5.92 -0.59
N HIS A 275 8.64 6.70 -0.30
CA HIS A 275 7.29 6.38 -0.73
C HIS A 275 7.17 6.29 -2.26
N GLN A 276 7.81 7.21 -3.00
CA GLN A 276 7.81 7.20 -4.46
C GLN A 276 8.39 5.90 -5.02
N ILE A 277 9.51 5.45 -4.46
CA ILE A 277 10.18 4.21 -4.84
C ILE A 277 9.31 3.01 -4.50
N THR A 278 8.85 2.88 -3.25
CA THR A 278 8.13 1.69 -2.77
C THR A 278 6.74 1.52 -3.39
N MET A 279 6.12 2.62 -3.83
CA MET A 279 4.77 2.62 -4.41
C MET A 279 4.75 2.63 -5.94
N LYS A 280 5.91 2.59 -6.61
CA LYS A 280 6.00 2.72 -8.08
C LYS A 280 5.09 1.73 -8.83
N SER A 281 5.08 0.47 -8.42
CA SER A 281 4.23 -0.59 -9.01
C SER A 281 2.96 -0.85 -8.18
N SER A 282 2.89 -0.43 -6.91
CA SER A 282 1.75 -0.66 -6.02
C SER A 282 0.86 0.58 -5.92
N ARG A 283 0.24 1.00 -7.03
CA ARG A 283 -0.47 2.30 -7.10
C ARG A 283 -1.98 2.22 -6.95
N ILE A 284 -2.57 1.04 -7.04
CA ILE A 284 -4.03 0.87 -7.03
C ILE A 284 -4.42 0.29 -5.67
N GLY A 285 -5.15 1.08 -4.89
CA GLY A 285 -5.78 0.64 -3.66
C GLY A 285 -7.28 0.40 -3.87
N SER A 286 -7.92 -0.23 -2.89
CA SER A 286 -9.37 -0.38 -2.86
C SER A 286 -9.93 -0.24 -1.45
N HIS A 287 -11.12 0.34 -1.32
CA HIS A 287 -11.88 0.45 -0.08
C HIS A 287 -13.28 -0.11 -0.27
N TYR A 288 -13.81 -0.84 0.71
CA TYR A 288 -15.17 -1.36 0.69
C TYR A 288 -16.07 -0.47 1.57
N ASP A 289 -17.10 0.14 0.98
CA ASP A 289 -18.00 1.09 1.66
C ASP A 289 -19.24 0.43 2.29
N GLY A 290 -19.30 -0.91 2.34
CA GLY A 290 -20.47 -1.66 2.78
C GLY A 290 -21.31 -2.22 1.63
N GLU A 291 -21.25 -1.61 0.44
CA GLU A 291 -22.00 -2.03 -0.74
C GLU A 291 -21.11 -2.28 -1.97
N ASN A 292 -20.04 -1.51 -2.13
CA ASN A 292 -19.17 -1.48 -3.30
C ASN A 292 -17.69 -1.41 -2.92
N THR A 293 -16.86 -2.02 -3.77
CA THR A 293 -15.41 -1.80 -3.76
C THR A 293 -15.06 -0.58 -4.60
N ILE A 294 -14.61 0.47 -3.94
CA ILE A 294 -14.10 1.72 -4.54
C ILE A 294 -12.60 1.59 -4.74
N PHE A 295 -12.15 1.66 -5.99
CA PHE A 295 -10.72 1.72 -6.31
C PHE A 295 -10.23 3.15 -6.30
N TYR A 296 -9.00 3.36 -5.82
CA TYR A 296 -8.35 4.66 -5.86
C TYR A 296 -6.90 4.53 -6.34
N LEU A 297 -6.42 5.59 -6.97
CA LEU A 297 -5.04 5.69 -7.42
C LEU A 297 -4.22 6.46 -6.40
N THR A 298 -3.11 5.88 -5.98
CA THR A 298 -2.11 6.51 -5.13
C THR A 298 -1.11 7.27 -6.00
N HIS A 299 -0.81 8.50 -5.60
CA HIS A 299 0.21 9.35 -6.22
C HIS A 299 1.53 9.18 -5.45
N PRO A 300 2.53 8.48 -6.01
CA PRO A 300 3.76 8.20 -5.28
C PRO A 300 4.54 9.48 -4.95
N GLY A 301 4.86 9.68 -3.68
CA GLY A 301 5.70 10.78 -3.17
C GLY A 301 4.93 12.06 -2.90
N VAL A 302 3.60 12.00 -2.92
CA VAL A 302 2.73 13.18 -2.75
C VAL A 302 1.83 12.97 -1.54
N TYR A 303 1.85 13.94 -0.61
CA TYR A 303 0.94 13.92 0.54
C TYR A 303 -0.52 13.92 0.12
N ARG A 304 -1.36 13.25 0.91
CA ARG A 304 -2.78 13.16 0.64
C ARG A 304 -3.44 14.52 0.75
N LYS A 305 -4.39 14.77 -0.13
CA LYS A 305 -5.29 15.94 -0.09
C LYS A 305 -6.68 15.61 0.45
N ARG A 306 -6.90 14.36 0.82
CA ARG A 306 -8.18 13.85 1.31
C ARG A 306 -8.06 13.43 2.75
N LEU A 307 -9.19 13.48 3.43
CA LEU A 307 -9.31 12.90 4.75
C LEU A 307 -9.24 11.37 4.63
N ILE A 308 -8.51 10.76 5.56
CA ILE A 308 -8.45 9.31 5.73
C ILE A 308 -8.66 9.03 7.21
N THR A 309 -9.47 8.02 7.50
CA THR A 309 -9.66 7.40 8.80
C THR A 309 -9.53 5.90 8.64
N THR A 310 -9.36 5.19 9.76
CA THR A 310 -9.47 3.73 9.78
C THR A 310 -10.39 3.29 10.90
N SER A 311 -10.94 2.10 10.78
CA SER A 311 -11.72 1.46 11.83
C SER A 311 -10.99 0.26 12.39
N LEU A 312 -10.94 0.13 13.73
CA LEU A 312 -10.38 -1.04 14.42
C LEU A 312 -11.40 -2.15 14.61
N ALA A 313 -12.63 -1.73 14.83
CA ALA A 313 -13.81 -2.57 14.94
C ALA A 313 -14.98 -1.84 14.25
N PRO A 314 -16.07 -2.54 13.92
CA PRO A 314 -17.31 -1.88 13.51
C PRO A 314 -17.65 -0.78 14.53
N GLU A 315 -17.86 0.46 14.05
CA GLU A 315 -18.19 1.66 14.85
C GLU A 315 -17.04 2.35 15.63
N GLU A 316 -15.80 1.82 15.62
CA GLU A 316 -14.65 2.45 16.28
C GLU A 316 -13.72 3.15 15.29
N ILE A 317 -13.73 4.49 15.29
CA ILE A 317 -12.94 5.30 14.34
C ILE A 317 -11.65 5.82 14.98
N VAL A 318 -10.55 5.58 14.29
CA VAL A 318 -9.25 6.21 14.52
C VAL A 318 -9.05 7.36 13.56
N GLN A 319 -8.85 8.56 14.11
CA GLN A 319 -8.52 9.74 13.33
C GLN A 319 -7.02 9.86 13.08
N TYR A 320 -6.68 10.14 11.83
CA TYR A 320 -5.36 10.62 11.45
C TYR A 320 -5.33 12.15 11.38
N THR A 321 -4.15 12.71 11.08
CA THR A 321 -3.95 14.14 10.90
C THR A 321 -4.93 14.73 9.89
N HIS A 322 -5.36 15.97 10.09
CA HIS A 322 -6.11 16.68 9.08
C HIS A 322 -5.25 16.91 7.81
N GLN A 323 -5.77 16.68 6.60
CA GLN A 323 -4.93 16.75 5.39
C GLN A 323 -4.21 18.10 5.20
N SER A 324 -4.81 19.20 5.66
CA SER A 324 -4.20 20.53 5.53
C SER A 324 -3.01 20.74 6.45
N THR A 325 -2.90 19.96 7.53
CA THR A 325 -1.80 20.06 8.51
C THR A 325 -0.76 18.97 8.33
N VAL A 326 -0.97 18.00 7.42
CA VAL A 326 0.02 16.95 7.12
C VAL A 326 1.42 17.54 6.86
N PRO A 327 1.62 18.59 6.02
CA PRO A 327 2.95 19.15 5.82
C PRO A 327 3.60 19.68 7.11
N SER A 328 2.85 20.41 7.95
CA SER A 328 3.41 20.94 9.20
C SER A 328 3.70 19.84 10.23
N GLU A 329 2.88 18.80 10.29
CA GLU A 329 3.10 17.65 11.17
C GLU A 329 4.29 16.80 10.71
N MET A 330 4.46 16.60 9.39
CA MET A 330 5.63 15.92 8.84
C MET A 330 6.92 16.69 9.10
N ASN A 331 6.90 18.02 8.96
CA ASN A 331 8.02 18.88 9.32
C ASN A 331 8.37 18.76 10.82
N SER A 332 7.35 18.81 11.67
CA SER A 332 7.50 18.67 13.13
C SER A 332 8.07 17.30 13.50
N PHE A 333 7.58 16.23 12.85
CA PHE A 333 8.07 14.87 13.04
C PHE A 333 9.56 14.73 12.69
N VAL A 334 9.98 15.22 11.51
CA VAL A 334 11.39 15.23 11.10
C VAL A 334 12.24 16.06 12.05
N HIS A 335 11.72 17.20 12.53
CA HIS A 335 12.40 18.02 13.51
C HIS A 335 12.60 17.26 14.84
N MET A 336 11.57 16.60 15.36
CA MET A 336 11.65 15.79 16.58
C MET A 336 12.61 14.61 16.44
N MET A 337 12.63 13.92 15.28
CA MET A 337 13.61 12.85 15.01
C MET A 337 15.05 13.37 15.11
N ARG A 338 15.32 14.56 14.56
CA ARG A 338 16.65 15.18 14.61
C ARG A 338 16.99 15.72 16.00
N ALA A 339 16.04 16.39 16.65
CA ALA A 339 16.24 17.01 17.96
C ALA A 339 16.45 15.96 19.06
N SER A 340 15.72 14.84 19.00
CA SER A 340 15.93 13.70 19.90
C SER A 340 17.21 12.92 19.61
N LYS A 341 17.86 13.19 18.46
CA LYS A 341 19.05 12.47 17.97
C LYS A 341 18.86 10.96 17.97
N CYS A 342 17.64 10.49 17.75
CA CYS A 342 17.29 9.07 17.83
C CYS A 342 17.99 8.21 16.76
N LEU A 343 18.67 8.83 15.78
CA LEU A 343 19.48 8.18 14.74
C LEU A 343 21.00 8.27 15.00
N GLU A 344 21.44 9.09 15.96
CA GLU A 344 22.86 9.44 16.17
C GLU A 344 23.36 9.06 17.57
N GLU A 345 22.54 9.24 18.61
CA GLU A 345 22.91 9.02 20.01
C GLU A 345 22.25 7.79 20.61
N ARG A 346 22.95 7.13 21.55
CA ARG A 346 22.51 5.88 22.21
C ARG A 346 21.79 6.08 23.54
N ASP A 347 21.47 7.32 23.89
CA ASP A 347 20.78 7.65 25.14
C ASP A 347 19.32 7.17 25.13
N ILE A 348 18.76 6.96 23.94
CA ILE A 348 17.46 6.32 23.72
C ILE A 348 17.70 4.88 23.27
N PRO A 349 17.08 3.88 23.92
CA PRO A 349 17.11 2.49 23.45
C PRO A 349 16.64 2.40 21.98
N PRO A 350 17.38 1.72 21.09
CA PRO A 350 17.07 1.68 19.65
C PRO A 350 15.64 1.22 19.33
N PHE A 351 15.12 0.25 20.07
CA PHE A 351 13.74 -0.23 19.91
C PHE A 351 12.69 0.80 20.36
N ALA A 352 12.98 1.62 21.37
CA ALA A 352 12.09 2.71 21.77
C ALA A 352 12.04 3.78 20.67
N ALA A 353 13.20 4.14 20.10
CA ALA A 353 13.28 5.04 18.94
C ALA A 353 12.50 4.48 17.73
N ALA A 354 12.67 3.19 17.42
CA ALA A 354 11.97 2.52 16.35
C ALA A 354 10.45 2.54 16.55
N ALA A 355 9.98 2.15 17.73
CA ALA A 355 8.56 2.13 18.07
C ALA A 355 7.94 3.53 18.01
N TRP A 356 8.65 4.55 18.50
CA TRP A 356 8.19 5.94 18.44
C TRP A 356 8.10 6.47 17.00
N ILE A 357 9.14 6.26 16.17
CA ILE A 357 9.14 6.63 14.74
C ILE A 357 7.96 5.95 14.03
N HIS A 358 7.80 4.65 14.27
CA HIS A 358 6.74 3.86 13.67
C HIS A 358 5.35 4.38 14.03
N ALA A 359 5.06 4.48 15.33
CA ALA A 359 3.75 4.89 15.84
C ALA A 359 3.40 6.31 15.39
N THR A 360 4.37 7.23 15.47
CA THR A 360 4.21 8.63 15.08
C THR A 360 3.91 8.78 13.59
N PHE A 361 4.75 8.22 12.72
CA PHE A 361 4.56 8.34 11.28
C PHE A 361 3.24 7.68 10.82
N ALA A 362 2.95 6.49 11.34
CA ALA A 362 1.70 5.79 11.02
C ALA A 362 0.45 6.54 11.52
N ARG A 363 0.59 7.35 12.59
CA ARG A 363 -0.48 8.19 13.13
C ARG A 363 -0.67 9.46 12.29
N ILE A 364 0.41 10.06 11.79
CA ILE A 364 0.31 11.19 10.85
C ILE A 364 -0.40 10.76 9.56
N HIS A 365 -0.02 9.57 9.06
CA HIS A 365 -0.60 8.95 7.89
C HIS A 365 -0.57 9.88 6.65
N PRO A 366 0.62 10.34 6.22
CA PRO A 366 0.74 11.47 5.29
C PRO A 366 0.36 11.14 3.84
N PHE A 367 0.37 9.87 3.42
CA PHE A 367 0.09 9.45 2.04
C PHE A 367 -1.30 8.80 1.93
N THR A 368 -1.80 8.65 0.69
CA THR A 368 -3.09 7.98 0.44
C THR A 368 -3.06 6.48 0.77
N ASP A 369 -1.93 5.82 0.51
CA ASP A 369 -1.66 4.41 0.79
C ASP A 369 -0.15 4.21 0.94
N GLY A 370 0.32 3.05 1.39
CA GLY A 370 1.74 2.73 1.56
C GLY A 370 2.33 3.20 2.87
N ASN A 371 1.55 3.84 3.74
CA ASN A 371 2.01 4.38 5.02
C ASN A 371 2.61 3.30 5.93
N GLY A 372 2.03 2.09 6.00
CA GLY A 372 2.58 1.00 6.80
C GLY A 372 3.92 0.46 6.28
N ARG A 373 4.11 0.42 4.95
CA ARG A 373 5.40 0.03 4.35
C ARG A 373 6.48 1.05 4.68
N VAL A 374 6.17 2.35 4.50
CA VAL A 374 7.11 3.43 4.80
C VAL A 374 7.39 3.52 6.31
N SER A 375 6.39 3.31 7.18
CA SER A 375 6.59 3.36 8.65
C SER A 375 7.60 2.32 9.13
N ARG A 376 7.53 1.08 8.63
CA ARG A 376 8.47 0.01 9.00
C ARG A 376 9.88 0.28 8.48
N LEU A 377 10.01 0.83 7.28
CA LEU A 377 11.30 1.25 6.72
C LEU A 377 11.94 2.37 7.55
N LEU A 378 11.19 3.43 7.87
CA LEU A 378 11.69 4.54 8.69
C LEU A 378 12.05 4.07 10.10
N ALA A 379 11.21 3.25 10.72
CA ALA A 379 11.43 2.71 12.05
C ALA A 379 12.65 1.78 12.14
N SER A 380 13.11 1.23 11.01
CA SER A 380 14.31 0.40 10.95
C SER A 380 15.60 1.20 11.13
N LEU A 381 15.59 2.50 10.85
CA LEU A 381 16.79 3.34 10.88
C LEU A 381 17.54 3.32 12.22
N PRO A 382 16.93 3.63 13.38
CA PRO A 382 17.64 3.57 14.66
C PRO A 382 18.21 2.19 14.96
N LEU A 383 17.53 1.12 14.54
CA LEU A 383 17.97 -0.25 14.71
C LEU A 383 19.22 -0.54 13.86
N ILE A 384 19.22 -0.15 12.59
CA ILE A 384 20.36 -0.34 11.68
C ILE A 384 21.60 0.39 12.17
N HIS A 385 21.47 1.64 12.63
CA HIS A 385 22.58 2.40 13.22
C HIS A 385 23.12 1.76 14.51
N ALA A 386 22.28 0.99 15.22
CA ALA A 386 22.68 0.23 16.40
C ALA A 386 23.22 -1.19 16.08
N GLY A 387 23.28 -1.58 14.80
CA GLY A 387 23.81 -2.87 14.34
C GLY A 387 22.77 -4.00 14.27
N TYR A 388 21.48 -3.67 14.22
CA TYR A 388 20.38 -4.62 14.02
C TYR A 388 19.97 -4.68 12.54
N PRO A 389 19.28 -5.73 12.09
CA PRO A 389 18.72 -5.76 10.73
C PRO A 389 17.49 -4.84 10.60
N PHE A 390 16.98 -4.70 9.37
CA PHE A 390 15.68 -4.06 9.12
C PHE A 390 14.57 -4.71 9.96
N ILE A 391 13.55 -3.93 10.32
CA ILE A 391 12.36 -4.48 10.97
C ILE A 391 11.65 -5.41 10.00
N ASN A 392 11.47 -6.66 10.42
CA ASN A 392 10.51 -7.57 9.82
C ASN A 392 9.43 -7.94 10.83
N VAL A 393 8.17 -7.65 10.48
CA VAL A 393 7.01 -8.14 11.22
C VAL A 393 6.48 -9.36 10.45
N ARG A 394 6.46 -10.53 11.06
CA ARG A 394 6.01 -11.76 10.40
C ARG A 394 4.49 -11.75 10.29
N VAL A 395 3.94 -12.35 9.24
CA VAL A 395 2.48 -12.29 8.97
C VAL A 395 1.65 -12.84 10.12
N HIS A 396 2.12 -13.88 10.81
CA HIS A 396 1.41 -14.45 11.96
C HIS A 396 1.42 -13.55 13.20
N TYR A 397 2.28 -12.53 13.27
CA TYR A 397 2.23 -11.48 14.30
C TYR A 397 1.29 -10.31 13.93
N ARG A 398 0.68 -10.29 12.74
CA ARG A 398 -0.07 -9.13 12.22
C ARG A 398 -1.08 -8.58 13.22
N GLU A 399 -1.91 -9.43 13.82
CA GLU A 399 -2.94 -9.00 14.77
C GLU A 399 -2.31 -8.36 16.03
N ALA A 400 -1.34 -9.03 16.65
CA ALA A 400 -0.65 -8.52 17.83
C ALA A 400 0.11 -7.22 17.53
N TYR A 401 0.71 -7.11 16.34
CA TYR A 401 1.37 -5.89 15.87
C TYR A 401 0.39 -4.73 15.70
N LEU A 402 -0.78 -4.94 15.08
CA LEU A 402 -1.80 -3.90 14.93
C LEU A 402 -2.34 -3.42 16.27
N GLN A 403 -2.58 -4.35 17.21
CA GLN A 403 -3.00 -4.02 18.58
C GLN A 403 -1.92 -3.23 19.34
N ALA A 404 -0.65 -3.65 19.23
CA ALA A 404 0.46 -2.96 19.86
C ALA A 404 0.70 -1.56 19.27
N LEU A 405 0.58 -1.43 17.94
CA LEU A 405 0.63 -0.14 17.26
C LEU A 405 -0.48 0.79 17.71
N TYR A 406 -1.72 0.28 17.78
CA TYR A 406 -2.85 1.06 18.26
C TYR A 406 -2.62 1.56 19.69
N LYS A 407 -2.13 0.69 20.59
CA LYS A 407 -1.81 1.07 21.96
C LYS A 407 -0.72 2.14 22.01
N ALA A 408 0.34 2.03 21.21
CA ALA A 408 1.41 3.03 21.13
C ALA A 408 0.93 4.39 20.58
N GLN A 409 -0.13 4.40 19.76
CA GLN A 409 -0.73 5.62 19.21
C GLN A 409 -1.76 6.29 20.13
N THR A 410 -2.35 5.53 21.06
CA THR A 410 -3.43 6.01 21.94
C THR A 410 -2.99 6.22 23.38
N THR A 411 -1.85 5.66 23.76
CA THR A 411 -1.29 5.77 25.11
C THR A 411 0.20 6.06 25.02
N PRO A 412 0.80 6.75 26.02
CA PRO A 412 2.23 7.01 26.07
C PRO A 412 3.01 5.76 26.53
N ASP A 413 2.75 4.60 25.91
CA ASP A 413 3.36 3.30 26.21
C ASP A 413 3.85 2.63 24.92
N LEU A 414 5.17 2.62 24.74
CA LEU A 414 5.82 2.01 23.56
C LEU A 414 6.17 0.53 23.78
N GLN A 415 6.12 0.05 25.03
CA GLN A 415 6.63 -1.28 25.38
C GLN A 415 6.00 -2.41 24.55
N PRO A 416 4.66 -2.47 24.36
CA PRO A 416 4.06 -3.56 23.60
C PRO A 416 4.52 -3.60 22.14
N LEU A 417 4.71 -2.43 21.52
CA LEU A 417 5.19 -2.34 20.14
C LEU A 417 6.66 -2.76 20.08
N MET A 418 7.49 -2.32 21.03
CA MET A 418 8.89 -2.76 21.14
C MET A 418 8.99 -4.29 21.25
N ASP A 419 8.18 -4.90 22.11
CA ASP A 419 8.23 -6.35 22.38
C ASP A 419 7.80 -7.17 21.16
N ILE A 420 6.77 -6.75 20.43
CA ILE A 420 6.32 -7.43 19.21
C ILE A 420 7.34 -7.27 18.08
N LEU A 421 7.90 -6.08 17.88
CA LEU A 421 8.95 -5.85 16.88
C LEU A 421 10.17 -6.73 17.19
N ALA A 422 10.62 -6.76 18.44
CA ALA A 422 11.76 -7.58 18.87
C ALA A 422 11.50 -9.08 18.66
N SER A 423 10.36 -9.59 19.14
CA SER A 423 9.99 -11.01 19.04
C SER A 423 9.90 -11.45 17.57
N SER A 424 9.29 -10.63 16.72
CA SER A 424 9.17 -10.92 15.29
C SER A 424 10.54 -10.93 14.58
N MET A 425 11.47 -10.06 14.99
CA MET A 425 12.82 -10.03 14.40
C MET A 425 13.64 -11.26 14.79
N VAL A 426 13.50 -11.77 16.02
CA VAL A 426 14.10 -13.07 16.41
C VAL A 426 13.57 -14.19 15.52
N ASP A 427 12.24 -14.30 15.41
CA ASP A 427 11.62 -15.34 14.58
C ASP A 427 12.03 -15.22 13.11
N SER A 428 12.23 -14.01 12.60
CA SER A 428 12.70 -13.77 11.24
C SER A 428 14.13 -14.32 11.01
N ILE A 429 15.03 -14.11 11.98
CA ILE A 429 16.40 -14.64 11.93
C ILE A 429 16.38 -16.17 12.00
N ASP A 430 15.59 -16.75 12.90
CA ASP A 430 15.47 -18.19 13.06
C ASP A 430 14.85 -18.85 11.80
N TYR A 431 13.84 -18.21 11.21
CA TYR A 431 13.22 -18.66 9.97
C TYR A 431 14.24 -18.75 8.82
N ILE A 432 15.00 -17.69 8.54
CA ILE A 432 15.96 -17.73 7.41
C ILE A 432 17.11 -18.72 7.63
N ARG A 433 17.48 -18.99 8.89
CA ARG A 433 18.46 -20.03 9.27
C ARG A 433 17.92 -21.44 9.05
N SER A 434 16.62 -21.63 9.27
CA SER A 434 15.96 -22.92 9.06
C SER A 434 15.81 -23.30 7.58
N LEU A 435 15.89 -22.32 6.67
CA LEU A 435 15.73 -22.58 5.24
C LEU A 435 16.95 -23.31 4.67
N PRO A 436 16.74 -24.39 3.89
CA PRO A 436 17.83 -25.12 3.27
C PRO A 436 18.64 -24.22 2.32
N PRO A 437 19.92 -24.53 2.05
CA PRO A 437 20.68 -23.85 1.01
C PRO A 437 19.99 -24.02 -0.35
N ALA A 438 20.16 -23.03 -1.23
CA ALA A 438 19.60 -23.13 -2.58
C ALA A 438 20.22 -24.33 -3.31
N SER A 439 19.39 -25.16 -3.92
CA SER A 439 19.78 -26.35 -4.68
C SER A 439 20.02 -26.00 -6.16
N PRO A 440 20.75 -26.84 -6.92
CA PRO A 440 20.85 -26.68 -8.38
C PRO A 440 19.49 -26.71 -9.09
N GLU A 441 18.51 -27.44 -8.53
CA GLU A 441 17.15 -27.53 -9.07
C GLU A 441 16.42 -26.18 -8.97
N ASP A 442 16.77 -25.34 -8.00
CA ASP A 442 16.14 -24.02 -7.83
C ASP A 442 16.41 -23.06 -9.00
N ALA A 443 17.43 -23.35 -9.83
CA ALA A 443 17.68 -22.61 -11.06
C ALA A 443 16.48 -22.61 -12.01
N GLN A 444 15.63 -23.64 -11.95
CA GLN A 444 14.42 -23.75 -12.77
C GLN A 444 13.41 -22.62 -12.51
N TYR A 445 13.43 -22.02 -11.31
CA TYR A 445 12.49 -20.98 -10.92
C TYR A 445 12.90 -19.58 -11.38
N ARG A 446 14.13 -19.41 -11.89
CA ARG A 446 14.69 -18.13 -12.35
C ARG A 446 14.22 -17.77 -13.78
N VAL A 447 12.91 -17.69 -13.99
CA VAL A 447 12.28 -17.34 -15.28
C VAL A 447 11.76 -15.90 -15.25
N GLN A 448 12.19 -15.09 -16.24
CA GLN A 448 11.85 -13.67 -16.52
C GLN A 448 11.96 -12.65 -15.35
N ALA A 449 12.70 -11.57 -15.66
CA ALA A 449 13.05 -10.37 -14.88
C ALA A 449 13.80 -10.59 -13.56
N ASP A 450 15.12 -10.65 -13.68
CA ASP A 450 16.12 -10.37 -12.65
C ASP A 450 16.05 -8.88 -12.25
N LEU A 451 15.56 -8.61 -11.04
CA LEU A 451 15.42 -7.26 -10.46
C LEU A 451 16.16 -7.12 -9.11
N GLY A 452 17.27 -7.83 -8.90
CA GLY A 452 18.11 -7.51 -7.74
C GLY A 452 19.05 -8.61 -7.28
N HIS A 453 20.24 -8.62 -7.86
CA HIS A 453 21.44 -8.96 -7.09
C HIS A 453 21.95 -7.70 -6.40
N THR A 454 21.31 -7.25 -5.32
CA THR A 454 21.90 -6.25 -4.42
C THR A 454 22.28 -6.94 -3.12
N ARG A 455 23.58 -7.06 -2.85
CA ARG A 455 24.05 -7.28 -1.48
C ARG A 455 23.71 -6.00 -0.71
N LEU A 456 22.91 -6.11 0.34
CA LEU A 456 22.88 -5.06 1.36
C LEU A 456 24.30 -5.00 1.95
N SER A 457 25.09 -4.01 1.53
CA SER A 457 26.32 -3.67 2.24
C SER A 457 25.91 -2.95 3.51
N LEU A 458 25.62 -3.72 4.56
CA LEU A 458 25.47 -3.21 5.92
C LEU A 458 26.85 -2.99 6.53
#